data_AF-A0A6I6D433-F1
#
_entry.id   AF-A0A6I6D433-F1
#
_cell.length_a   1.000
_cell.length_b   1.000
_cell.length_c   1.000
_cell.angle_alpha   90.00
_cell.angle_beta   90.00
_cell.angle_gamma   90.00
#
_symmetry.space_group_name_H-M   'P 1'
#
loop_
_entity.id
_entity.type
_entity.pdbx_description
1 polymer ?
#
loop_
_entity_poly.entity_id
_entity_poly.type
_entity_poly.pdbx_seq_one_letter_code
_entity_poly.pdbx_strand_id
1 'polypeptide(L)'
;MIKTARVVAAAAGFALIGTAGMANAASMEDYEQAKQEAQAAIEAVEEKGYAAWSPHPKSPLFGEADKLAKKGEYEKAIEKAEYIKELQALAEKQWAEQDAGPYKSW
;
A
#
# COMPACT_ATOMS: atom_id res chain seq x y z
N MET A 1 -8.04 6.41 46.96
CA MET A 1 -7.83 5.51 45.80
C MET A 1 -8.46 6.16 44.58
N ILE A 2 -7.69 6.95 43.83
CA ILE A 2 -8.17 7.65 42.63
C ILE A 2 -7.79 6.78 41.43
N LYS A 3 -8.81 6.21 40.76
CA LYS A 3 -8.61 5.43 39.53
C LYS A 3 -8.37 6.40 38.39
N THR A 4 -7.11 6.65 38.08
CA THR A 4 -6.67 7.38 36.89
C THR A 4 -6.93 6.51 35.66
N ALA A 5 -8.07 6.75 34.99
CA ALA A 5 -8.33 6.19 33.67
C ALA A 5 -7.41 6.88 32.65
N ARG A 6 -6.20 6.34 32.47
CA ARG A 6 -5.40 6.60 31.27
C ARG A 6 -5.93 5.71 30.16
N VAL A 7 -6.98 6.16 29.48
CA VAL A 7 -7.31 5.62 28.16
C VAL A 7 -6.72 6.59 27.16
N VAL A 8 -5.66 6.11 26.52
CA VAL A 8 -4.86 6.76 25.49
C VAL A 8 -5.80 7.27 24.39
N ALA A 9 -5.88 8.59 24.30
CA ALA A 9 -6.48 9.26 23.17
C ALA A 9 -5.54 9.11 21.96
N ALA A 10 -6.16 8.73 20.83
CA ALA A 10 -5.85 9.15 19.48
C ALA A 10 -4.47 8.82 18.85
N ALA A 11 -4.55 8.53 17.56
CA ALA A 11 -3.43 8.46 16.60
C ALA A 11 -2.50 7.25 16.71
N ALA A 12 -3.05 6.05 16.51
CA ALA A 12 -2.32 5.02 15.77
C ALA A 12 -2.38 5.41 14.29
N GLY A 13 -1.37 6.13 13.83
CA GLY A 13 -1.25 6.60 12.46
C GLY A 13 0.18 7.02 12.23
N PHE A 14 0.94 6.11 11.65
CA PHE A 14 2.35 6.21 11.30
C PHE A 14 2.70 7.53 10.61
N ALA A 15 3.15 8.53 11.38
CA ALA A 15 3.81 9.72 10.85
C ALA A 15 5.33 9.50 10.84
N LEU A 16 5.78 8.56 10.01
CA LEU A 16 7.19 8.41 9.67
C LEU A 16 7.29 8.13 8.18
N ILE A 17 7.22 9.22 7.39
CA ILE A 17 7.97 9.55 6.17
C ILE A 17 7.16 10.65 5.46
N GLY A 18 7.71 11.87 5.38
CA GLY A 18 7.09 12.96 4.62
C GLY A 18 7.08 14.32 5.32
N THR A 19 8.24 14.81 5.78
CA THR A 19 8.42 16.26 5.96
C THR A 19 8.45 16.95 4.60
N ALA A 20 7.28 17.21 3.99
CA ALA A 20 7.08 18.28 3.01
C ALA A 20 5.60 18.36 2.62
N GLY A 21 4.97 19.51 2.92
CA GLY A 21 3.95 20.06 2.04
C GLY A 21 2.50 19.74 2.38
N MET A 22 1.94 20.57 3.27
CA MET A 22 0.63 21.21 3.15
C MET A 22 -0.63 20.33 3.04
N ALA A 23 -1.67 20.79 3.75
CA ALA A 23 -3.07 20.50 3.49
C ALA A 23 -3.51 20.99 2.09
N ASN A 24 -2.91 20.45 1.03
CA ASN A 24 -3.45 20.52 -0.32
C ASN A 24 -4.51 19.43 -0.42
N ALA A 25 -5.70 19.80 -0.89
CA ALA A 25 -6.71 18.83 -1.26
C ALA A 25 -6.07 17.83 -2.22
N ALA A 26 -6.10 16.53 -1.88
CA ALA A 26 -5.56 15.50 -2.75
C ALA A 26 -6.10 15.67 -4.17
N SER A 27 -5.21 15.57 -5.15
CA SER A 27 -5.51 15.84 -6.55
C SER A 27 -5.37 14.60 -7.42
N MET A 28 -5.83 14.71 -8.66
CA MET A 28 -5.61 13.66 -9.66
C MET A 28 -4.11 13.41 -9.91
N GLU A 29 -3.28 14.46 -9.85
CA GLU A 29 -1.84 14.35 -10.05
C GLU A 29 -1.19 13.55 -8.93
N ASP A 30 -1.57 13.80 -7.67
CA ASP A 30 -1.10 13.03 -6.52
C ASP A 30 -1.50 11.56 -6.64
N TYR A 31 -2.73 11.28 -7.10
CA TYR A 31 -3.18 9.92 -7.37
C TYR A 31 -2.37 9.24 -8.48
N GLU A 32 -2.12 9.91 -9.60
CA GLU A 32 -1.32 9.35 -10.69
C GLU A 32 0.12 9.06 -10.24
N GLN A 33 0.71 9.92 -9.39
CA GLN A 33 2.02 9.64 -8.79
C GLN A 33 1.98 8.40 -7.90
N ALA A 34 1.03 8.32 -6.97
CA ALA A 34 0.87 7.16 -6.08
C ALA A 34 0.64 5.85 -6.88
N LYS A 35 -0.12 5.94 -7.97
CA LYS A 35 -0.36 4.83 -8.89
C LYS A 35 0.91 4.39 -9.61
N GLN A 36 1.72 5.32 -10.10
CA GLN A 36 3.01 5.00 -10.73
C GLN A 36 3.96 4.31 -9.76
N GLU A 37 4.05 4.79 -8.52
CA GLU A 37 4.89 4.16 -7.49
C GLU A 37 4.42 2.73 -7.16
N ALA A 38 3.11 2.51 -7.08
CA ALA A 38 2.54 1.19 -6.87
C ALA A 38 2.75 0.26 -8.08
N GLN A 39 2.66 0.80 -9.30
CA GLN A 39 2.96 0.08 -10.54
C GLN A 39 4.42 -0.38 -10.57
N ALA A 40 5.36 0.51 -10.22
CA ALA A 40 6.79 0.17 -10.14
C ALA A 40 7.05 -0.93 -9.09
N ALA A 41 6.33 -0.93 -7.97
CA ALA A 41 6.44 -1.99 -6.97
C ALA A 41 5.90 -3.35 -7.47
N ILE A 42 4.83 -3.35 -8.27
CA ILE A 42 4.32 -4.55 -8.93
C ILE A 42 5.36 -5.11 -9.91
N GLU A 43 5.88 -4.25 -10.79
CA GLU A 43 6.91 -4.64 -11.77
C GLU A 43 8.16 -5.18 -11.08
N ALA A 44 8.62 -4.57 -9.98
CA ALA A 44 9.77 -5.04 -9.22
C ALA A 44 9.57 -6.45 -8.60
N VAL A 45 8.34 -6.81 -8.23
CA VAL A 45 8.01 -8.17 -7.75
C VAL A 45 7.95 -9.15 -8.92
N GLU A 46 7.34 -8.76 -10.04
CA GLU A 46 7.24 -9.59 -11.24
C GLU A 46 8.61 -9.86 -11.88
N GLU A 47 9.52 -8.88 -11.89
CA GLU A 47 10.91 -9.03 -12.36
C GLU A 47 11.71 -10.06 -11.55
N LYS A 48 11.37 -10.24 -10.27
CA LYS A 48 11.95 -11.28 -9.41
C LYS A 48 11.35 -12.66 -9.66
N GLY A 49 10.39 -12.77 -10.58
CA GLY A 49 9.65 -14.00 -10.88
C GLY A 49 8.55 -14.31 -9.88
N TYR A 50 8.18 -13.35 -9.03
CA TYR A 50 7.15 -13.50 -8.02
C TYR A 50 5.80 -13.00 -8.54
N ALA A 51 4.71 -13.66 -8.13
CA ALA A 51 3.38 -13.20 -8.48
C ALA A 51 3.00 -11.99 -7.62
N ALA A 52 2.60 -10.89 -8.28
CA ALA A 52 2.07 -9.72 -7.61
C ALA A 52 0.82 -10.07 -6.79
N TRP A 53 0.75 -9.53 -5.57
CA TRP A 53 -0.38 -9.77 -4.70
C TRP A 53 -1.52 -8.80 -4.99
N SER A 54 -2.67 -9.35 -5.37
CA SER A 54 -3.87 -8.56 -5.60
C SER A 54 -4.86 -8.76 -4.46
N PRO A 55 -5.42 -7.67 -3.87
CA PRO A 55 -6.51 -7.77 -2.91
C PRO A 55 -7.78 -8.36 -3.55
N HIS A 56 -7.88 -8.29 -4.88
CA HIS A 56 -8.97 -8.85 -5.66
C HIS A 56 -8.41 -9.56 -6.91
N PRO A 57 -8.07 -10.86 -6.85
CA PRO A 57 -7.35 -11.56 -7.92
C PRO A 57 -8.10 -11.65 -9.27
N LYS A 58 -9.40 -11.34 -9.30
CA LYS A 58 -10.22 -11.31 -10.51
C LYS A 58 -10.53 -9.90 -11.02
N SER A 59 -10.03 -8.87 -10.35
CA SER A 59 -10.27 -7.47 -10.67
C SER A 59 -8.95 -6.79 -11.06
N PRO A 60 -8.99 -5.73 -11.89
CA PRO A 60 -7.82 -4.89 -12.09
C PRO A 60 -7.31 -4.37 -10.74
N LEU A 61 -6.00 -4.45 -10.50
CA LEU A 61 -5.35 -4.05 -9.23
C LEU A 61 -5.77 -2.64 -8.81
N PHE A 62 -5.71 -1.67 -9.72
CA PHE A 62 -6.11 -0.29 -9.47
C PHE A 62 -7.60 0.00 -9.74
N GLY A 63 -8.42 -1.01 -10.06
CA GLY A 63 -9.78 -0.79 -10.53
C GLY A 63 -10.71 -0.11 -9.51
N GLU A 64 -10.46 -0.29 -8.21
CA GLU A 64 -11.19 0.43 -7.15
C GLU A 64 -10.64 1.85 -6.95
N ALA A 65 -9.32 2.01 -6.95
CA ALA A 65 -8.64 3.30 -6.85
C ALA A 65 -9.02 4.23 -8.01
N ASP A 66 -9.03 3.72 -9.25
CA ASP A 66 -9.45 4.46 -10.44
C ASP A 66 -10.92 4.90 -10.37
N LYS A 67 -11.79 4.09 -9.74
CA LYS A 67 -13.20 4.46 -9.52
C LYS A 67 -13.34 5.58 -8.50
N LEU A 68 -12.51 5.59 -7.45
CA LEU A 68 -12.49 6.63 -6.44
C LEU A 68 -11.95 7.95 -7.02
N ALA A 69 -10.86 7.89 -7.78
CA ALA A 69 -10.30 9.06 -8.47
C ALA A 69 -11.31 9.68 -9.45
N LYS A 70 -12.05 8.86 -10.23
CA LYS A 70 -13.12 9.36 -11.12
C LYS A 70 -14.29 10.05 -10.40
N LYS A 71 -14.49 9.76 -9.11
CA LYS A 71 -15.48 10.44 -8.27
C LYS A 71 -14.93 11.70 -7.60
N GLY A 72 -13.66 12.02 -7.80
CA GLY A 72 -12.95 13.08 -7.08
C GLY A 72 -12.56 12.70 -5.65
N GLU A 73 -12.71 11.44 -5.26
CA GLU A 73 -12.28 10.93 -3.96
C GLU A 73 -10.78 10.59 -3.97
N TYR A 74 -9.94 11.60 -4.25
CA TYR A 74 -8.52 11.40 -4.51
C TYR A 74 -7.75 10.90 -3.28
N GLU A 75 -8.08 11.35 -2.07
CA GLU A 75 -7.45 10.84 -0.84
C GLU A 75 -7.59 9.31 -0.73
N LYS A 76 -8.82 8.80 -0.91
CA LYS A 76 -9.09 7.36 -0.86
C LYS A 76 -8.47 6.60 -2.04
N ALA A 77 -8.38 7.25 -3.20
CA ALA A 77 -7.72 6.67 -4.36
C ALA A 77 -6.21 6.49 -4.12
N ILE A 78 -5.57 7.49 -3.51
CA ILE A 78 -4.16 7.46 -3.08
C ILE A 78 -3.96 6.38 -2.02
N GLU A 79 -4.77 6.36 -0.95
CA GLU A 79 -4.70 5.33 0.09
C GLU A 79 -4.79 3.91 -0.49
N LYS A 80 -5.65 3.71 -1.50
CA LYS A 80 -5.76 2.42 -2.20
C LYS A 80 -4.53 2.09 -3.03
N ALA A 81 -3.95 3.06 -3.73
CA ALA A 81 -2.72 2.87 -4.49
C ALA A 81 -1.54 2.53 -3.57
N GLU A 82 -1.39 3.25 -2.46
CA GLU A 82 -0.38 2.97 -1.44
C GLU A 82 -0.56 1.58 -0.81
N TYR A 83 -1.80 1.19 -0.52
CA TYR A 83 -2.09 -0.16 -0.02
C TYR A 83 -1.65 -1.25 -1.00
N ILE A 84 -1.86 -1.05 -2.31
CA ILE A 84 -1.39 -2.00 -3.35
C ILE A 84 0.14 -2.11 -3.35
N LYS A 85 0.84 -0.98 -3.20
CA LYS A 85 2.31 -0.93 -3.09
C LYS A 85 2.80 -1.72 -1.87
N GLU A 86 2.17 -1.54 -0.71
CA GLU A 86 2.51 -2.28 0.52
C GLU A 86 2.29 -3.79 0.37
N LEU A 87 1.23 -4.21 -0.33
CA LEU A 87 0.99 -5.62 -0.62
C LEU A 87 2.12 -6.24 -1.44
N GLN A 88 2.75 -5.49 -2.35
CA GLN A 88 3.90 -6.01 -3.12
C GLN A 88 5.14 -6.17 -2.24
N ALA A 89 5.40 -5.24 -1.32
CA ALA A 89 6.49 -5.38 -0.35
C ALA A 89 6.28 -6.60 0.58
N LEU A 90 5.02 -6.90 0.94
CA LEU A 90 4.67 -8.12 1.68
C LEU A 90 4.84 -9.37 0.81
N ALA A 91 4.40 -9.33 -0.45
CA ALA A 91 4.56 -10.42 -1.40
C ALA A 91 6.03 -10.79 -1.55
N GLU A 92 6.91 -9.80 -1.76
CA GLU A 92 8.34 -10.03 -1.87
C GLU A 92 8.92 -10.76 -0.66
N LYS A 93 8.56 -10.32 0.56
CA LYS A 93 9.02 -10.97 1.79
C LYS A 93 8.54 -12.41 1.89
N GLN A 94 7.24 -12.65 1.64
CA GLN A 94 6.69 -14.00 1.71
C GLN A 94 7.26 -14.93 0.65
N TRP A 95 7.42 -14.45 -0.57
CA TRP A 95 8.05 -15.21 -1.64
C TRP A 95 9.52 -15.52 -1.31
N ALA A 96 10.28 -14.56 -0.80
CA ALA A 96 11.66 -14.78 -0.36
C ALA A 96 11.77 -15.80 0.79
N GLU A 97 10.85 -15.75 1.77
CA GLU A 97 10.79 -16.73 2.86
C GLU A 97 10.40 -18.13 2.35
N GLN A 98 9.47 -18.22 1.41
CA GLN A 98 9.06 -19.48 0.79
C GLN A 98 10.17 -20.06 -0.08
N ASP A 99 10.93 -19.21 -0.79
CA ASP A 99 12.09 -19.60 -1.58
C ASP A 99 13.23 -20.13 -0.70
N ALA A 100 13.34 -19.62 0.53
CA ALA A 100 14.29 -20.07 1.55
C ALA A 100 13.82 -21.31 2.35
N GLY A 101 12.62 -21.84 2.09
CA GLY A 101 12.06 -23.00 2.78
C GLY A 101 12.87 -24.30 2.58
N PRO A 102 12.71 -25.30 3.47
CA PRO A 102 13.56 -26.50 3.56
C PRO A 102 13.50 -27.44 2.34
N TYR A 103 12.70 -27.12 1.32
CA TYR A 103 12.48 -27.93 0.13
C TYR A 103 13.39 -27.55 -1.05
N LYS A 104 14.26 -26.53 -0.92
CA LYS A 104 15.33 -26.24 -1.90
C LYS A 104 16.67 -26.92 -1.60
N SER A 105 16.79 -27.62 -0.49
CA SER A 105 18.05 -28.24 -0.03
C SER A 105 18.11 -29.76 -0.21
N TRP A 106 17.56 -30.32 -1.28
CA TRP A 106 17.72 -31.74 -1.63
C TRP A 106 18.20 -31.90 -3.07
#